data_AF-A0A383DKD5-F1
#
_entry.id   AF-A0A383DKD5-F1
#
_cell.length_a   1.000
_cell.length_b   1.000
_cell.length_c   1.000
_cell.angle_alpha   90.00
_cell.angle_beta   90.00
_cell.angle_gamma   90.00
#
_symmetry.space_group_name_H-M   'P 1'
#
loop_
_entity.id
_entity.type
_entity.pdbx_description
1 polymer ?
#
loop_
_entity_poly.entity_id
_entity_poly.type
_entity_poly.pdbx_seq_one_letter_code
_entity_poly.pdbx_strand_id
1 'polypeptide(L)'
;MGQVSMVIDLNKCIGCQTCTTACKSLWTDEPGQEYMLWNNVETKPGPGYPRYWEEGGGGFDVNGNLNRDGLMPAKEDHGEEIPLNHDEVYFKGVEV
;
A
#
# COMPACT_ATOMS: atom_id res chain seq x y z
N MET A 1 -7.67 21.08 -23.01
CA MET A 1 -8.07 19.88 -22.25
C MET A 1 -6.98 18.84 -22.43
N GLY A 2 -6.45 18.26 -21.36
CA GLY A 2 -5.39 17.25 -21.43
C GLY A 2 -5.58 16.19 -20.35
N GLN A 3 -5.21 14.95 -20.68
CA GLN A 3 -5.28 13.80 -19.77
C GLN A 3 -3.85 13.35 -19.45
N VAL A 4 -3.48 13.38 -18.17
CA VAL A 4 -2.22 12.77 -17.71
C VAL A 4 -2.37 11.25 -17.78
N SER A 5 -1.32 10.57 -18.26
CA SER A 5 -1.30 9.10 -18.45
C SER A 5 0.04 8.54 -17.97
N MET A 6 0.05 7.27 -17.55
CA MET A 6 1.25 6.53 -17.13
C MET A 6 1.31 5.16 -17.81
N VAL A 7 2.53 4.65 -18.02
CA VAL A 7 2.80 3.30 -18.53
C VAL A 7 3.84 2.66 -17.63
N ILE A 8 3.58 1.42 -17.18
CA ILE A 8 4.49 0.63 -16.35
C ILE A 8 4.94 -0.59 -17.18
N ASP A 9 6.24 -0.67 -17.48
CA ASP A 9 6.83 -1.82 -18.18
C ASP A 9 7.21 -2.92 -17.19
N LEU A 10 6.40 -3.98 -17.16
CA LEU A 10 6.60 -5.12 -16.25
C LEU A 10 7.86 -5.94 -16.58
N ASN A 11 8.45 -5.80 -17.77
CA ASN A 11 9.72 -6.47 -18.10
C ASN A 11 10.92 -5.79 -17.44
N LYS A 12 10.77 -4.53 -16.99
CA LYS A 12 11.83 -3.71 -16.41
C LYS A 12 11.63 -3.44 -14.92
N CYS A 13 10.44 -3.67 -14.39
CA CYS A 13 10.20 -3.57 -12.97
C CYS A 13 11.00 -4.64 -12.22
N ILE A 14 11.88 -4.23 -11.32
CA ILE A 14 12.68 -5.13 -10.48
C ILE A 14 12.16 -5.23 -9.04
N GLY A 15 11.02 -4.61 -8.74
CA GLY A 15 10.41 -4.67 -7.41
C GLY A 15 11.19 -3.98 -6.29
N CYS A 16 12.05 -3.00 -6.60
CA CYS A 16 12.96 -2.38 -5.62
C CYS A 16 12.32 -1.40 -4.63
N GLN A 17 10.99 -1.18 -4.71
CA GLN A 17 10.22 -0.29 -3.82
C GLN A 17 10.61 1.20 -3.83
N THR A 18 11.51 1.65 -4.71
CA THR A 18 11.96 3.05 -4.75
C THR A 18 10.82 4.04 -5.03
N CYS A 19 9.89 3.69 -5.93
CA CYS A 19 8.72 4.54 -6.21
C CYS A 19 7.78 4.65 -5.00
N THR A 20 7.65 3.58 -4.23
CA THR A 20 6.89 3.55 -2.99
C THR A 20 7.52 4.43 -1.93
N THR A 21 8.82 4.29 -1.67
CA THR A 21 9.53 5.14 -0.71
C THR A 21 9.50 6.61 -1.11
N ALA A 22 9.71 6.94 -2.39
CA ALA A 22 9.69 8.32 -2.87
C ALA A 22 8.32 8.98 -2.68
N CYS A 23 7.23 8.25 -2.95
CA CYS A 23 5.88 8.73 -2.71
C CYS A 23 5.62 8.89 -1.20
N LYS A 24 6.03 7.90 -0.41
CA LYS A 24 5.88 7.88 1.06
C LYS A 24 6.50 9.11 1.70
N SER A 25 7.77 9.35 1.42
CA SER A 25 8.56 10.43 2.04
C SER A 25 8.19 11.83 1.54
N LEU A 26 7.44 11.93 0.44
CA LEU A 26 7.04 13.22 -0.12
C LEU A 26 5.63 13.62 0.31
N TRP A 27 4.73 12.65 0.51
CA TRP A 27 3.30 12.94 0.65
C TRP A 27 2.60 12.29 1.84
N THR A 28 3.13 11.18 2.37
CA THR A 28 2.43 10.40 3.39
C THR A 28 3.30 10.13 4.62
N ASP A 29 4.06 11.15 5.07
CA ASP A 29 4.94 11.11 6.23
C ASP A 29 4.30 11.75 7.49
N GLU A 30 3.04 12.17 7.41
CA GLU A 30 2.30 12.78 8.51
C GLU A 30 1.57 11.75 9.41
N PRO A 31 1.27 12.13 10.68
CA PRO A 31 0.56 11.26 11.61
C PRO A 31 -0.80 10.76 11.08
N GLY A 32 -1.05 9.47 11.22
CA GLY A 32 -2.25 8.78 10.75
C GLY A 32 -2.17 8.29 9.30
N GLN A 33 -1.07 8.55 8.60
CA GLN A 33 -0.84 8.12 7.21
C GLN A 33 0.21 7.00 7.11
N GLU A 34 0.68 6.45 8.23
CA GLU A 34 1.79 5.51 8.30
C GLU A 34 1.51 4.23 7.50
N TYR A 35 0.28 3.75 7.56
CA TYR A 35 -0.16 2.60 6.78
C TYR A 35 -0.38 2.91 5.29
N MET A 36 -0.52 4.19 4.90
CA MET A 36 -0.86 4.56 3.52
C MET A 36 0.33 4.43 2.57
N LEU A 37 0.18 3.56 1.56
CA LEU A 37 1.11 3.41 0.44
C LEU A 37 0.39 3.77 -0.86
N TRP A 38 0.32 5.06 -1.21
CA TRP A 38 -0.39 5.53 -2.42
C TRP A 38 0.22 4.98 -3.73
N ASN A 39 1.52 4.77 -3.74
CA ASN A 39 2.23 4.08 -4.81
C ASN A 39 2.86 2.81 -4.22
N ASN A 40 2.23 1.66 -4.39
CA ASN A 40 2.67 0.39 -3.82
C ASN A 40 3.16 -0.57 -4.92
N VAL A 41 4.11 -1.45 -4.59
CA VAL A 41 4.60 -2.50 -5.47
C VAL A 41 4.36 -3.87 -4.83
N GLU A 42 3.61 -4.72 -5.53
CA GLU A 42 3.18 -6.03 -5.06
C GLU A 42 3.81 -7.16 -5.89
N THR A 43 4.01 -8.32 -5.25
CA THR A 43 4.35 -9.55 -5.98
C THR A 43 3.07 -10.18 -6.54
N LYS A 44 3.10 -10.61 -7.81
CA LYS A 44 2.02 -11.39 -8.42
C LYS A 44 2.54 -12.80 -8.81
N PRO A 45 1.79 -13.87 -8.48
CA PRO A 45 0.56 -13.88 -7.68
C PRO A 45 0.81 -13.56 -6.19
N GLY A 46 -0.16 -12.96 -5.51
CA GLY A 46 -0.06 -12.57 -4.10
C GLY A 46 -1.31 -11.85 -3.59
N PRO A 47 -1.44 -11.64 -2.27
CA PRO A 47 -2.62 -11.03 -1.65
C PRO A 47 -2.79 -9.54 -1.94
N GLY A 48 -1.71 -8.86 -2.34
CA GLY A 48 -1.71 -7.41 -2.62
C GLY A 48 -1.84 -6.52 -1.39
N TYR A 49 -2.04 -5.22 -1.63
CA TYR A 49 -2.20 -4.20 -0.59
C TYR A 49 -3.39 -3.28 -0.93
N PRO A 50 -4.41 -3.16 -0.06
CA PRO A 50 -4.65 -3.98 1.14
C PRO A 50 -4.84 -5.46 0.78
N ARG A 51 -4.68 -6.38 1.74
CA ARG A 51 -4.82 -7.82 1.45
C ARG A 51 -6.18 -8.13 0.81
N TYR A 52 -6.15 -8.94 -0.25
CA TYR A 52 -7.29 -9.40 -1.02
C TYR A 52 -8.14 -8.29 -1.66
N TRP A 53 -7.55 -7.14 -1.97
CA TRP A 53 -8.28 -6.01 -2.56
C TRP A 53 -8.99 -6.34 -3.88
N GLU A 54 -8.49 -7.31 -4.66
CA GLU A 54 -9.11 -7.78 -5.91
C GLU A 54 -10.49 -8.44 -5.67
N GLU A 55 -10.76 -8.91 -4.45
CA GLU A 55 -12.04 -9.50 -4.03
C GLU A 55 -12.95 -8.46 -3.34
N GLY A 56 -12.49 -7.22 -3.15
CA GLY A 56 -13.16 -6.18 -2.38
C GLY A 56 -14.40 -5.56 -3.02
N GLY A 57 -14.72 -5.91 -4.27
CA GLY A 57 -15.91 -5.40 -4.98
C GLY A 57 -15.81 -3.93 -5.41
N GLY A 58 -16.97 -3.29 -5.61
CA GLY A 58 -17.06 -1.93 -6.15
C GLY A 58 -17.03 -1.87 -7.69
N GLY A 59 -16.71 -0.71 -8.24
CA GLY A 59 -16.73 -0.48 -9.69
C GLY A 59 -18.15 -0.37 -10.27
N PHE A 60 -18.33 -0.81 -11.53
CA PHE A 60 -19.59 -0.74 -12.26
C PHE A 60 -20.02 -2.12 -12.77
N ASP A 61 -21.32 -2.38 -12.80
CA ASP A 61 -21.89 -3.58 -13.41
C ASP A 61 -21.81 -3.54 -14.95
N VAL A 62 -22.18 -4.64 -15.61
CA VAL A 62 -22.20 -4.76 -17.08
C VAL A 62 -23.15 -3.77 -17.77
N ASN A 63 -24.11 -3.20 -17.03
CA ASN A 63 -25.06 -2.20 -17.52
C ASN A 63 -24.61 -0.77 -17.21
N GLY A 64 -23.44 -0.58 -16.57
CA GLY A 64 -22.90 0.71 -16.17
C GLY A 64 -23.46 1.27 -14.86
N ASN A 65 -24.21 0.49 -14.07
CA ASN A 65 -24.67 0.93 -12.75
C ASN A 65 -23.54 0.80 -11.73
N LEU A 66 -23.47 1.77 -10.80
CA LEU A 66 -22.52 1.74 -9.70
C LEU A 66 -22.80 0.55 -8.78
N ASN A 67 -21.79 -0.28 -8.55
CA ASN A 67 -21.88 -1.33 -7.55
C ASN A 67 -21.67 -0.75 -6.13
N ARG A 68 -22.56 -1.08 -5.21
CA ARG A 68 -22.60 -0.51 -3.83
C ARG A 68 -22.16 -1.52 -2.76
N ASP A 69 -21.79 -2.72 -3.16
CA ASP A 69 -21.39 -3.83 -2.29
C ASP A 69 -19.89 -3.84 -1.93
N GLY A 70 -19.15 -2.79 -2.28
CA GLY A 70 -17.72 -2.69 -2.00
C GLY A 70 -17.42 -2.81 -0.51
N LEU A 71 -16.48 -3.69 -0.17
CA LEU A 71 -16.02 -3.91 1.19
C LEU A 71 -15.06 -2.79 1.59
N MET A 72 -15.24 -2.24 2.78
CA MET A 72 -14.20 -1.43 3.41
C MET A 72 -13.15 -2.37 4.00
N PRO A 73 -11.89 -2.34 3.54
CA PRO A 73 -10.83 -3.19 4.09
C PRO A 73 -10.64 -2.95 5.59
N ALA A 74 -10.35 -4.01 6.33
CA ALA A 74 -10.02 -3.88 7.75
C ALA A 74 -8.66 -3.19 7.89
N LYS A 75 -8.43 -2.50 9.02
CA LYS A 75 -7.18 -1.77 9.24
C LYS A 75 -5.96 -2.71 9.15
N GLU A 76 -6.13 -3.92 9.65
CA GLU A 76 -5.10 -4.96 9.71
C GLU A 76 -4.67 -5.44 8.31
N ASP A 77 -5.53 -5.27 7.29
CA ASP A 77 -5.22 -5.66 5.91
C ASP A 77 -4.29 -4.67 5.21
N HIS A 78 -4.14 -3.46 5.75
CA HIS A 78 -3.11 -2.51 5.33
C HIS A 78 -1.76 -2.80 5.99
N GLY A 79 -1.74 -3.57 7.08
CA GLY A 79 -0.59 -3.67 7.96
C GLY A 79 -0.40 -2.42 8.82
N GLU A 80 0.61 -2.47 9.68
CA GLU A 80 0.95 -1.38 10.60
C GLU A 80 2.47 -1.20 10.68
N GLU A 81 2.90 0.01 11.05
CA GLU A 81 4.28 0.21 11.45
C GLU A 81 4.50 -0.44 12.81
N ILE A 82 5.48 -1.34 12.88
CA ILE A 82 5.88 -1.94 14.14
C ILE A 82 7.04 -1.10 14.67
N PRO A 83 6.86 -0.32 15.76
CA PRO A 83 7.94 0.48 16.31
C PRO A 83 9.07 -0.42 16.79
N LEU A 84 10.29 -0.10 16.36
CA LEU A 84 11.49 -0.85 16.71
C LEU A 84 11.99 -0.41 18.10
N ASN A 85 12.43 -1.38 18.92
CA ASN A 85 12.92 -1.15 20.27
C ASN A 85 14.41 -0.76 20.33
N HIS A 86 14.84 0.14 19.44
CA HIS A 86 16.25 0.53 19.29
C HIS A 86 16.90 0.98 20.61
N ASP A 87 16.18 1.77 21.43
CA ASP A 87 16.73 2.30 22.67
C ASP A 87 17.02 1.21 23.71
N GLU A 88 16.20 0.17 23.74
CA GLU A 88 16.33 -0.94 24.69
C GLU A 88 17.55 -1.79 24.37
N VAL A 89 17.72 -2.09 23.08
CA VAL A 89 18.82 -2.93 22.59
C VAL A 89 20.14 -2.16 22.64
N TYR A 90 20.20 -0.94 22.10
CA TYR A 90 21.47 -0.22 21.95
C TYR A 90 21.95 0.49 23.22
N PHE A 91 21.04 0.94 24.08
CA PHE A 91 21.41 1.81 25.21
C PHE A 91 21.05 1.26 26.59
N LYS A 92 20.12 0.30 26.69
CA LYS A 92 19.70 -0.28 27.98
C LYS A 92 20.20 -1.71 28.22
N GLY A 93 20.78 -2.36 27.22
CA GLY A 93 21.35 -3.72 27.34
C GLY A 93 20.29 -4.79 27.62
N VAL A 94 19.05 -4.57 27.17
CA VAL A 94 17.97 -5.55 27.27
C VAL A 94 18.13 -6.54 26.13
N GLU A 95 18.45 -7.81 26.45
CA GLU A 95 18.36 -8.90 25.48
C GLU A 95 16.88 -9.25 25.26
N VAL A 96 16.47 -9.24 23.99
CA VAL A 96 15.10 -9.59 23.52
C VAL A 96 15.02 -11.08 23.24
#